data_AF-A0A2W6WQT7-F1
#
_entry.id   AF-A0A2W6WQT7-F1
#
_cell.length_a   1.000
_cell.length_b   1.000
_cell.length_c   1.000
_cell.angle_alpha   90.00
_cell.angle_beta   90.00
_cell.angle_gamma   90.00
#
_symmetry.space_group_name_H-M   'P 1'
#
loop_
_entity.id
_entity.type
_entity.pdbx_description
1 polymer ?
#
loop_
_entity_poly.entity_id
_entity_poly.type
_entity_poly.pdbx_seq_one_letter_code
_entity_poly.pdbx_strand_id
1 'polypeptide(L)' 'MRRISDKAYYERRARTEIRKANMTSDPSAKRVHLALAANYLKHVRSMEADAEQRGDLEMA' A
#
# COMPACT_ATOMS: atom_id res chain seq x y z
N MET A 1 -5.82 18.74 12.66
CA MET A 1 -5.33 17.96 11.50
C MET A 1 -6.23 16.74 11.32
N ARG A 2 -6.79 16.49 10.13
CA ARG A 2 -7.55 15.26 9.84
C ARG A 2 -6.64 14.04 9.99
N ARG A 3 -7.03 13.06 10.81
CA ARG A 3 -6.34 11.76 10.87
C ARG A 3 -6.55 11.05 9.53
N ILE A 4 -5.47 10.73 8.84
CA ILE A 4 -5.49 9.93 7.62
C ILE A 4 -5.57 8.47 8.07
N SER A 5 -6.44 7.66 7.46
CA SER A 5 -6.49 6.23 7.77
C SER A 5 -5.19 5.55 7.32
N ASP A 6 -4.77 4.51 8.04
CA ASP A 6 -3.54 3.78 7.71
C ASP A 6 -3.60 3.20 6.30
N LYS A 7 -4.77 2.72 5.87
CA LYS A 7 -5.03 2.30 4.48
C LYS A 7 -4.68 3.40 3.48
N ALA A 8 -5.23 4.61 3.66
CA ALA A 8 -4.99 5.74 2.77
C ALA A 8 -3.51 6.18 2.77
N TYR A 9 -2.83 6.04 3.91
CA TYR A 9 -1.39 6.27 4.01
C TYR A 9 -0.61 5.28 3.14
N TYR A 10 -0.84 3.97 3.28
CA TYR A 10 -0.12 2.94 2.51
C TYR A 10 -0.41 3.03 1.01
N GLU A 11 -1.65 3.28 0.60
CA GLU A 11 -1.99 3.53 -0.82
C GLU A 11 -1.27 4.75 -1.39
N ARG A 12 -1.16 5.84 -0.61
CA ARG A 12 -0.44 7.04 -1.03
C ARG A 12 1.05 6.76 -1.17
N ARG A 13 1.65 5.97 -0.27
CA ARG A 13 3.06 5.56 -0.36
C ARG A 13 3.30 4.67 -1.57
N ALA A 14 2.45 3.69 -1.83
CA ALA A 14 2.52 2.84 -3.04
C ALA A 14 2.51 3.68 -4.33
N ARG A 15 1.56 4.61 -4.47
CA ARG A 15 1.47 5.53 -5.63
C ARG A 15 2.70 6.42 -5.79
N THR A 16 3.32 6.81 -4.69
CA THR A 16 4.53 7.63 -4.71
C THR A 16 5.75 6.83 -5.19
N GLU A 17 5.91 5.60 -4.71
CA GLU A 17 7.03 4.74 -5.14
C GLU A 17 6.88 4.30 -6.61
N ILE A 18 5.65 4.06 -7.10
CA ILE A 18 5.41 3.81 -8.53
C ILE A 18 5.82 5.02 -9.38
N ARG A 19 5.46 6.24 -8.97
CA ARG A 19 5.89 7.45 -9.67
C ARG A 19 7.41 7.60 -9.70
N LYS A 20 8.09 7.34 -8.58
CA LYS A 20 9.56 7.34 -8.54
C LYS A 20 10.14 6.31 -9.50
N ALA A 21 9.65 5.07 -9.48
CA ALA A 21 10.08 4.00 -10.38
C ALA A 21 9.96 4.38 -11.87
N ASN A 22 8.93 5.15 -12.23
CA ASN A 22 8.72 5.63 -13.60
C ASN A 22 9.66 6.78 -13.99
N MET A 23 10.17 7.54 -13.01
CA MET A 23 11.14 8.62 -13.20
C MET A 23 12.59 8.14 -13.08
N THR A 24 12.83 6.95 -12.53
CA THR A 24 14.17 6.38 -12.34
C THR A 24 14.66 5.68 -13.61
N SER A 25 15.83 6.09 -14.10
CA SER A 25 16.52 5.45 -15.23
C SER A 25 17.33 4.22 -14.81
N ASP A 26 17.91 4.21 -13.60
CA ASP A 26 18.68 3.07 -13.10
C ASP A 26 17.79 1.83 -12.87
N PRO A 27 18.05 0.69 -13.53
CA PRO A 27 17.22 -0.50 -13.41
C PRO A 27 17.17 -1.08 -11.99
N SER A 28 18.26 -0.97 -11.22
CA SER A 28 18.32 -1.50 -9.86
C SER A 28 17.47 -0.69 -8.90
N ALA A 29 17.60 0.64 -8.91
CA ALA A 29 16.76 1.55 -8.14
C ALA A 29 15.28 1.44 -8.55
N LYS A 30 14.98 1.29 -9.85
CA LYS A 30 13.62 1.03 -10.32
C LYS A 30 13.01 -0.21 -9.68
N ARG A 31 13.76 -1.33 -9.63
CA ARG A 31 13.30 -2.57 -8.95
C ARG A 31 13.04 -2.35 -7.46
N VAL A 32 13.88 -1.58 -6.78
CA VAL A 32 13.68 -1.25 -5.35
C VAL A 32 12.37 -0.48 -5.14
N HIS A 33 12.11 0.56 -5.93
CA HIS A 33 10.87 1.32 -5.84
C HIS A 33 9.63 0.46 -6.12
N LEU A 34 9.70 -0.43 -7.11
CA LEU A 34 8.61 -1.37 -7.39
C LEU A 34 8.40 -2.38 -6.25
N ALA A 35 9.47 -2.90 -5.65
CA ALA A 35 9.37 -3.80 -4.51
C ALA A 35 8.74 -3.12 -3.29
N LEU A 36 9.11 -1.86 -3.01
CA LEU A 36 8.49 -1.05 -1.95
C LEU A 36 7.01 -0.80 -2.23
N ALA A 37 6.64 -0.45 -3.46
CA ALA A 37 5.25 -0.27 -3.85
C ALA A 37 4.43 -1.56 -3.65
N ALA A 38 4.97 -2.71 -4.06
CA ALA A 38 4.33 -4.01 -3.87
C ALA A 38 4.13 -4.33 -2.39
N ASN A 39 5.10 -4.02 -1.52
CA ASN A 39 4.99 -4.23 -0.08
C ASN A 39 3.87 -3.37 0.52
N TYR A 40 3.78 -2.09 0.15
CA TYR A 40 2.69 -1.23 0.60
C TYR A 40 1.31 -1.70 0.13
N LEU A 41 1.18 -2.19 -1.10
CA LEU A 41 -0.07 -2.78 -1.59
C LEU A 41 -0.43 -4.08 -0.87
N LYS A 42 0.57 -4.89 -0.48
CA LYS A 42 0.35 -6.08 0.35
C LYS A 42 -0.25 -5.69 1.70
N HIS A 43 0.28 -4.65 2.36
CA HIS A 43 -0.28 -4.15 3.61
C HIS A 43 -1.73 -3.68 3.46
N VAL A 44 -2.07 -2.97 2.39
CA VAL A 44 -3.45 -2.55 2.11
C VAL A 44 -4.37 -3.76 1.99
N ARG A 45 -3.96 -4.80 1.24
CA ARG A 45 -4.76 -6.03 1.08
C ARG A 45 -4.95 -6.78 2.40
N SER A 46 -3.92 -6.85 3.24
CA SER A 46 -4.05 -7.44 4.58
C SER A 46 -5.05 -6.67 5.44
N MET A 47 -5.05 -5.33 5.38
CA MET A 47 -6.03 -4.52 6.11
C MET A 47 -7.46 -4.72 5.60
N GLU A 48 -7.64 -4.94 4.30
CA GLU A 48 -8.95 -5.25 3.72
C GLU A 48 -9.45 -6.62 4.19
N ALA A 49 -8.59 -7.64 4.18
CA ALA A 49 -8.92 -8.98 4.68
C ALA A 49 -9.26 -8.99 6.18
N ASP A 50 -8.48 -8.27 6.99
CA ASP A 50 -8.74 -8.14 8.44
C ASP A 50 -10.06 -7.40 8.72
N ALA A 51 -10.43 -6.44 7.88
CA ALA A 51 -11.69 -5.70 8.01
C ALA A 51 -12.90 -6.55 7.61
N GLU A 52 -12.78 -7.34 6.54
CA GLU A 52 -13.81 -8.28 6.07
C GLU A 52 -14.09 -9.36 7.13
N GLN A 53 -13.04 -9.97 7.69
CA GLN A 53 -13.17 -10.99 8.73
C GLN A 53 -13.78 -10.45 10.04
N ARG A 54 -13.56 -9.17 10.38
CA ARG A 54 -14.20 -8.53 11.53
C ARG A 54 -15.68 -8.22 11.27
N GLY A 55 -16.04 -7.84 10.05
CA GLY A 55 -17.43 -7.61 9.66
C GLY A 55 -18.27 -8.89 9.73
N ASP A 56 -17.71 -10.03 9.31
CA ASP A 56 -18.39 -11.32 9.37
C ASP A 56 -18.64 -11.82 10.80
N LEU A 57 -17.73 -11.51 11.74
CA LEU A 57 -17.88 -11.87 13.16
C LEU A 57 -18.85 -10.97 13.92
N GLU A 58 -19.06 -9.72 13.49
CA GLU A 58 -20.05 -8.82 14.11
C GLU A 58 -21.49 -9.08 13.62
N MET A 59 -21.65 -9.85 12.54
CA MET A 59 -22.94 -10.18 11.92
C MET A 59 -23.48 -11.58 12.29
N ALA A 60 -22.76 -12.36 13.10
CA ALA A 60 -23.11 -13.71 13.53
C ALA A 60 -23.50 -13.76 15.02
#